data_AF-A0A7W8E412-F1
#
_entry.id   AF-A0A7W8E412-F1
#
_cell.length_a   1.000
_cell.length_b   1.000
_cell.length_c   1.000
_cell.angle_alpha   90.00
_cell.angle_beta   90.00
_cell.angle_gamma   90.00
#
_symmetry.space_group_name_H-M   'P 1'
#
loop_
_entity.id
_entity.type
_entity.pdbx_description
1 polymer ?
#
loop_
_entity_poly.entity_id
_entity_poly.type
_entity_poly.pdbx_seq_one_letter_code
_entity_poly.pdbx_strand_id
1 'polypeptide(L)'
;MNGILPIIVLTLGIFAYMFWPEKNPFVQRDKTRADYLRERKDVIYDNLRDLNFEYLAGKHPEPDYAEQRAALEDEAAQVVAELEGLTPPTVSRIRTQLPS
;
A
#
# COMPACT_ATOMS: atom_id res chain seq x y z
N MET A 1 -13.42 56.39 9.74
CA MET A 1 -12.95 55.22 10.51
C MET A 1 -13.75 53.95 10.17
N ASN A 2 -14.18 53.75 8.91
CA ASN A 2 -15.12 52.67 8.56
C ASN A 2 -14.51 51.60 7.63
N GLY A 3 -13.33 51.85 7.08
CA GLY A 3 -12.66 50.94 6.13
C GLY A 3 -11.86 49.80 6.79
N ILE A 4 -11.59 49.90 8.09
CA ILE A 4 -10.82 48.88 8.82
C ILE A 4 -11.72 47.69 9.19
N LEU A 5 -13.00 47.94 9.41
CA LEU A 5 -14.00 46.95 9.80
C LEU A 5 -14.15 45.80 8.77
N PRO A 6 -14.29 46.08 7.45
CA PRO A 6 -14.32 45.00 6.46
C PRO A 6 -13.00 44.23 6.37
N ILE A 7 -11.85 44.89 6.59
CA ILE A 7 -10.53 44.25 6.56
C ILE A 7 -10.43 43.24 7.71
N ILE A 8 -10.81 43.63 8.93
CA ILE A 8 -10.80 42.74 10.10
C ILE A 8 -11.72 41.54 9.87
N VAL A 9 -12.92 41.75 9.34
CA VAL A 9 -13.86 40.66 9.04
C VAL A 9 -13.28 39.69 8.00
N LEU A 10 -12.64 40.22 6.96
CA LEU A 10 -12.08 39.40 5.88
C LEU A 10 -10.84 38.63 6.37
N THR A 11 -9.99 39.25 7.19
CA THR A 11 -8.86 38.57 7.84
C THR A 11 -9.34 37.46 8.76
N LEU A 12 -10.33 37.70 9.62
CA LEU A 12 -10.89 36.67 10.49
C LEU A 12 -11.56 35.54 9.70
N GLY A 13 -12.22 35.86 8.58
CA GLY A 13 -12.80 34.86 7.68
C GLY A 13 -11.76 33.96 7.02
N ILE A 14 -10.63 34.53 6.55
CA ILE A 14 -9.51 33.76 5.99
C ILE A 14 -8.86 32.89 7.07
N PHE A 15 -8.65 33.44 8.28
CA PHE A 15 -8.11 32.67 9.39
C PHE A 15 -9.03 31.51 9.78
N ALA A 16 -10.34 31.75 9.86
CA ALA A 16 -11.32 30.71 10.12
C ALA A 16 -11.39 29.67 8.99
N TYR A 17 -11.17 30.08 7.73
CA TYR A 17 -11.09 29.17 6.58
C TYR A 17 -9.81 28.32 6.58
N MET A 18 -8.66 28.92 6.91
CA MET A 18 -7.38 28.21 7.02
C MET A 18 -7.34 27.26 8.23
N PHE A 19 -7.96 27.67 9.35
CA PHE A 19 -8.17 26.80 10.50
C PHE A 19 -9.39 25.89 10.36
N TRP A 20 -10.18 26.01 9.28
CA TRP A 20 -11.26 25.08 9.02
C TRP A 20 -10.59 23.74 8.75
N PRO A 21 -10.72 22.76 9.66
CA PRO A 21 -10.13 21.47 9.42
C PRO A 21 -10.87 20.94 8.20
N GLU A 22 -10.14 20.82 7.08
CA GLU A 22 -10.58 20.01 5.97
C GLU A 22 -11.07 18.70 6.59
N LYS A 23 -12.35 18.39 6.40
CA LYS A 23 -12.91 17.14 6.92
C LYS A 23 -12.24 16.02 6.13
N ASN A 24 -11.13 15.54 6.68
CA ASN A 24 -10.33 14.36 6.32
C ASN A 24 -9.04 14.61 5.50
N PRO A 25 -7.98 15.22 6.08
CA PRO A 25 -6.61 14.90 5.67
C PRO A 25 -6.22 13.44 6.04
N PHE A 26 -7.06 12.76 6.84
CA PHE A 26 -6.86 11.40 7.33
C PHE A 26 -7.62 10.32 6.56
N VAL A 27 -7.98 10.53 5.28
CA VAL A 27 -8.02 9.36 4.38
C VAL A 27 -6.59 9.04 3.96
N GLN A 28 -5.67 8.95 4.93
CA GLN A 28 -4.70 7.89 4.85
C GLN A 28 -5.57 6.65 4.90
N ARG A 29 -5.86 6.04 3.74
CA ARG A 29 -6.36 4.67 3.74
C ARG A 29 -5.38 3.95 4.65
N ASP A 30 -5.80 3.58 5.86
CA ASP A 30 -5.01 2.72 6.73
C ASP A 30 -4.59 1.58 5.82
N LYS A 31 -3.30 1.52 5.44
CA LYS A 31 -2.82 0.50 4.52
C LYS A 31 -3.28 -0.80 5.14
N THR A 32 -4.19 -1.49 4.45
CA THR A 32 -4.77 -2.68 5.02
C THR A 32 -3.60 -3.64 5.21
N ARG A 33 -3.64 -4.50 6.23
CA ARG A 33 -2.63 -5.56 6.37
C ARG A 33 -2.41 -6.32 5.05
N ALA A 34 -3.49 -6.51 4.28
CA ALA A 34 -3.45 -7.06 2.93
C ALA A 34 -2.64 -6.22 1.91
N ASP A 35 -2.67 -4.89 2.00
CA ASP A 35 -1.88 -4.02 1.12
C ASP A 35 -0.39 -4.11 1.44
N TYR A 36 -0.03 -4.11 2.73
CA TYR A 36 1.36 -4.35 3.15
C TYR A 36 1.87 -5.72 2.69
N LEU A 37 1.07 -6.77 2.84
CA LEU A 37 1.46 -8.11 2.40
C LEU A 37 1.60 -8.21 0.88
N ARG A 38 0.78 -7.49 0.10
CA ARG A 38 0.95 -7.40 -1.36
C ARG A 38 2.27 -6.73 -1.72
N GLU A 39 2.57 -5.59 -1.10
CA GLU A 39 3.85 -4.90 -1.30
C GLU A 39 5.04 -5.81 -0.92
N ARG A 40 4.95 -6.52 0.21
CA ARG A 40 5.99 -7.45 0.66
C ARG A 40 6.19 -8.62 -0.31
N LYS A 41 5.10 -9.17 -0.84
CA LYS A 41 5.14 -10.24 -1.86
C LYS A 41 5.89 -9.77 -3.12
N ASP A 42 5.61 -8.56 -3.58
CA ASP A 42 6.24 -8.00 -4.77
C ASP A 42 7.77 -7.82 -4.57
N VAL A 43 8.19 -7.34 -3.39
CA VAL A 43 9.61 -7.26 -3.02
C VAL A 43 10.29 -8.62 -3.03
N ILE A 44 9.65 -9.66 -2.47
CA ILE A 44 10.23 -11.01 -2.44
C ILE A 44 10.39 -11.58 -3.86
N TYR A 45 9.41 -11.36 -4.74
CA TYR A 45 9.51 -11.81 -6.13
C TYR A 45 10.58 -11.06 -6.93
N ASP A 46 10.73 -9.75 -6.71
CA ASP A 46 11.83 -8.99 -7.32
C ASP A 46 13.19 -9.52 -6.82
N ASN A 47 13.33 -9.80 -5.53
CA ASN A 47 14.55 -10.39 -4.98
C ASN A 47 14.87 -11.78 -5.56
N LEU A 48 13.85 -12.64 -5.73
CA LEU A 48 14.02 -13.95 -6.38
C LEU A 48 14.49 -13.81 -7.83
N ARG A 49 13.91 -12.86 -8.56
CA ARG A 49 14.30 -12.58 -9.94
C ARG A 49 15.75 -12.11 -10.00
N ASP A 50 16.11 -11.16 -9.14
CA ASP A 50 17.46 -10.61 -9.09
C ASP A 50 18.48 -11.68 -8.67
N LEU A 51 18.17 -12.50 -7.67
CA LEU A 51 19.00 -13.63 -7.26
C LEU A 51 19.25 -14.63 -8.41
N ASN A 52 18.20 -14.96 -9.18
CA ASN A 52 18.36 -15.81 -10.37
C ASN A 52 19.27 -15.17 -11.42
N PHE A 53 19.16 -13.86 -11.65
CA PHE A 53 20.06 -13.17 -12.57
C PHE A 53 21.50 -13.16 -12.09
N GLU A 54 21.73 -12.95 -10.79
CA GLU A 54 23.08 -12.97 -10.22
C GLU A 54 23.71 -14.37 -10.28
N TYR A 55 22.93 -15.41 -10.02
CA TYR A 55 23.38 -16.80 -10.17
C TYR A 55 23.72 -17.12 -11.63
N LEU A 56 22.86 -16.75 -12.59
CA LEU A 56 23.15 -16.92 -14.03
C LEU A 56 24.36 -16.10 -14.49
N ALA A 57 24.66 -14.98 -13.83
CA ALA A 57 25.87 -14.19 -14.05
C ALA A 57 27.13 -14.79 -13.39
N GLY A 58 27.00 -15.89 -12.65
CA GLY A 58 28.10 -16.57 -11.98
C GLY A 58 28.61 -15.86 -10.71
N LYS A 59 27.84 -14.94 -10.12
CA LYS A 59 28.23 -14.22 -8.90
C LYS A 59 28.14 -15.07 -7.64
N HIS A 60 27.25 -16.07 -7.61
CA HIS A 60 26.99 -16.89 -6.43
C HIS A 60 27.27 -18.36 -6.73
N PRO A 61 27.93 -19.09 -5.81
CA PRO A 61 28.06 -20.54 -5.93
C PRO A 61 26.70 -21.23 -5.71
N GLU A 62 26.52 -22.39 -6.35
CA GLU A 62 25.30 -23.22 -6.29
C GLU A 62 24.71 -23.40 -4.87
N PRO A 63 25.48 -23.78 -3.82
CA PRO A 63 24.93 -23.97 -2.49
C PRO A 63 24.34 -22.69 -1.90
N ASP A 64 25.03 -21.55 -2.03
CA ASP A 64 24.59 -20.25 -1.50
C ASP A 64 23.37 -19.74 -2.25
N TYR A 65 23.27 -20.01 -3.56
CA TYR A 65 22.08 -19.71 -4.35
C TYR A 65 20.88 -20.55 -3.88
N ALA A 66 21.06 -21.86 -3.70
CA ALA A 66 19.98 -22.75 -3.28
C ALA A 66 19.43 -22.39 -1.89
N GLU A 67 20.31 -22.04 -0.95
CA GLU A 67 19.93 -21.60 0.39
C GLU A 67 19.14 -20.29 0.37
N GLN A 68 19.64 -19.27 -0.34
CA GLN A 68 18.97 -17.98 -0.45
C GLN A 68 17.64 -18.08 -1.19
N ARG A 69 17.56 -18.91 -2.23
CA ARG A 69 16.33 -19.15 -2.98
C ARG A 69 15.27 -19.82 -2.10
N ALA A 70 15.67 -20.84 -1.34
CA ALA A 70 14.77 -21.53 -0.42
C ALA A 70 14.22 -20.58 0.65
N ALA A 71 15.07 -19.72 1.23
CA ALA A 71 14.63 -18.74 2.21
C ALA A 71 13.59 -17.75 1.64
N LEU A 72 13.81 -17.24 0.43
CA LEU A 72 12.87 -16.33 -0.24
C LEU A 72 11.58 -17.04 -0.67
N GLU A 73 11.67 -18.30 -1.11
CA GLU A 73 10.49 -19.13 -1.44
C GLU A 73 9.62 -19.39 -0.19
N ASP A 74 10.24 -19.68 0.95
CA ASP A 74 9.53 -19.88 2.23
C ASP A 74 8.85 -18.59 2.69
N GLU A 75 9.54 -17.44 2.61
CA GLU A 75 8.93 -16.14 2.91
C GLU A 75 7.75 -15.82 1.98
N ALA A 76 7.89 -16.10 0.68
CA ALA A 76 6.80 -15.90 -0.29
C ALA A 76 5.59 -16.78 0.05
N ALA A 77 5.81 -18.05 0.38
CA ALA A 77 4.75 -18.98 0.76
C ALA A 77 3.99 -18.50 2.00
N GLN A 78 4.70 -18.01 3.02
CA GLN A 78 4.10 -17.47 4.23
C GLN A 78 3.24 -16.22 3.93
N VAL A 79 3.76 -15.28 3.14
CA VAL A 79 3.06 -14.04 2.79
C VAL A 79 1.80 -14.33 1.96
N VAL A 80 1.86 -15.27 1.01
CA VAL A 80 0.70 -15.66 0.19
C VAL A 80 -0.36 -16.34 1.05
N ALA A 81 0.01 -17.25 1.94
CA ALA A 81 -0.94 -17.89 2.86
C ALA A 81 -1.65 -16.86 3.76
N GLU A 82 -0.92 -15.86 4.24
CA GLU A 82 -1.49 -14.77 5.04
C GLU A 82 -2.44 -13.87 4.23
N LEU A 83 -2.10 -13.59 2.95
CA LEU A 83 -2.97 -12.85 2.03
C LEU A 83 -4.28 -13.59 1.75
N GLU A 84 -4.22 -14.91 1.56
CA GLU A 84 -5.39 -15.75 1.35
C GLU A 84 -6.30 -15.76 2.58
N GLY A 85 -5.73 -15.81 3.79
CA GLY A 85 -6.49 -15.72 5.04
C GLY A 85 -7.17 -14.37 5.26
N LEU A 86 -6.62 -13.28 4.68
CA LEU A 86 -7.14 -11.91 4.84
C LEU A 86 -8.07 -11.47 3.69
N THR A 87 -8.10 -12.19 2.57
CA THR A 87 -8.95 -11.85 1.43
C THR A 87 -10.28 -12.63 1.54
N PRO A 88 -11.38 -12.03 2.02
CA PRO A 88 -12.69 -12.67 1.87
C PRO A 88 -12.98 -12.83 0.36
N PRO A 89 -13.69 -13.90 -0.07
CA PRO A 89 -14.05 -14.12 -1.48
C PRO A 89 -14.93 -12.97 -1.99
N THR A 90 -14.29 -11.88 -2.41
CA THR A 90 -14.93 -10.64 -2.85
C THR A 90 -15.10 -10.71 -4.36
N VAL A 91 -15.84 -11.73 -4.82
CA VAL A 91 -16.34 -11.83 -6.21
C VAL A 91 -17.77 -12.37 -6.20
N SER A 92 -18.64 -11.84 -5.33
CA SER A 92 -20.08 -12.16 -5.36
C SER A 92 -20.95 -10.99 -4.87
N ARG A 93 -20.69 -9.78 -5.35
CA ARG A 93 -21.56 -8.61 -5.09
C ARG A 93 -21.79 -7.69 -6.29
N ILE A 94 -21.31 -8.04 -7.49
CA ILE A 94 -21.47 -7.19 -8.68
C ILE A 94 -22.51 -7.75 -9.67
N ARG A 95 -22.94 -9.02 -9.56
CA ARG A 95 -23.90 -9.61 -10.53
C ARG A 95 -25.39 -9.49 -10.17
N THR A 96 -25.74 -8.98 -8.99
CA THR A 96 -27.15 -8.95 -8.51
C THR A 96 -27.82 -7.58 -8.65
N GLN A 97 -27.16 -6.60 -9.28
CA GLN A 97 -27.76 -5.30 -9.56
C GLN A 97 -27.74 -5.01 -11.06
N LEU A 98 -28.52 -5.77 -11.82
CA LEU A 98 -29.00 -5.32 -13.12
C LEU A 98 -30.54 -5.32 -13.05
N PRO A 99 -31.20 -4.15 -13.00
CA PRO A 99 -32.65 -4.09 -13.04
C PRO A 99 -33.16 -4.55 -14.42
N SER A 100 -34.19 -5.39 -14.39
CA SER A 100 -34.97 -5.86 -15.55
C SER A 100 -35.88 -4.79 -16.13
#